data_AF-A0A7W1JP40-F1
#
_entry.id   AF-A0A7W1JP40-F1
#
_cell.length_a   1.000
_cell.length_b   1.000
_cell.length_c   1.000
_cell.angle_alpha   90.00
_cell.angle_beta   90.00
_cell.angle_gamma   90.00
#
_symmetry.space_group_name_H-M   'P 1'
#
loop_
_entity.id
_entity.type
_entity.pdbx_description
1 polymer ?
#
loop_
_entity_poly.entity_id
_entity_poly.type
_entity_poly.pdbx_seq_one_letter_code
_entity_poly.pdbx_strand_id
1 'polypeptide(L)'
;MQFIGWMYDIARDQSPREDALREMLERSLKAGYNAVGLYLEHRYAYPSVPWAADEGCMTPELVRRMTAEFRTQGLRVIPFLNVLGHMEGFIRSEGGQWLGEGPSTGSAQMCPSRQECIDFGRKLITDALEAFDDEWVHLGGDETNQLGQCEICAKRAEAIGNAGIYADYFAPLCEWIVSLGKRPCLWGDMLIEHREVL
;
A
#
# COMPACT_ATOMS: atom_id res chain seq x y z
N MET A 1 -1.33 -16.83 -18.35
CA MET A 1 -2.39 -17.39 -17.48
C MET A 1 -3.36 -16.27 -17.14
N GLN A 2 -4.68 -16.50 -17.15
CA GLN A 2 -5.66 -15.50 -16.71
C GLN A 2 -5.48 -15.23 -15.21
N PHE A 3 -5.54 -13.96 -14.78
CA PHE A 3 -5.53 -13.62 -13.36
C PHE A 3 -6.88 -14.00 -12.73
N ILE A 4 -6.85 -14.82 -11.67
CA ILE A 4 -8.03 -15.21 -10.89
C ILE A 4 -7.63 -15.09 -9.43
N GLY A 5 -7.97 -13.97 -8.81
CA GLY A 5 -7.56 -13.67 -7.45
C GLY A 5 -8.59 -12.88 -6.68
N TRP A 6 -8.34 -12.80 -5.39
CA TRP A 6 -9.11 -12.03 -4.42
C TRP A 6 -8.15 -11.35 -3.44
N MET A 7 -8.65 -10.40 -2.66
CA MET A 7 -7.86 -9.64 -1.69
C MET A 7 -8.36 -9.93 -0.28
N TYR A 8 -7.43 -10.13 0.64
CA TYR A 8 -7.70 -10.29 2.06
C TYR A 8 -7.29 -9.02 2.82
N ASP A 9 -8.27 -8.40 3.48
CA ASP A 9 -8.08 -7.20 4.29
C ASP A 9 -7.54 -7.56 5.68
N ILE A 10 -6.29 -7.17 5.93
CA ILE A 10 -5.61 -7.31 7.22
C ILE A 10 -5.59 -5.98 7.98
N ALA A 11 -5.69 -4.87 7.24
CA ALA A 11 -5.51 -3.51 7.72
C ALA A 11 -6.53 -3.07 8.78
N ARG A 12 -7.72 -3.69 8.82
CA ARG A 12 -8.79 -3.41 9.80
C ARG A 12 -8.63 -4.22 11.08
N ASP A 13 -7.47 -4.06 11.75
CA ASP A 13 -7.11 -4.66 13.03
C ASP A 13 -7.14 -6.20 13.08
N GLN A 14 -6.92 -6.85 11.94
CA GLN A 14 -6.80 -8.31 11.90
C GLN A 14 -5.36 -8.74 12.20
N SER A 15 -5.25 -9.85 12.94
CA SER A 15 -3.99 -10.49 13.30
C SER A 15 -4.11 -11.98 13.03
N PRO A 16 -4.13 -12.41 11.75
CA PRO A 16 -4.34 -13.81 11.41
C PRO A 16 -3.19 -14.64 11.98
N ARG A 17 -3.53 -15.71 12.69
CA ARG A 17 -2.55 -16.72 13.08
C ARG A 17 -1.92 -17.35 11.83
N GLU A 18 -0.66 -17.76 11.93
CA GLU A 18 0.07 -18.35 10.81
C GLU A 18 -0.63 -19.60 10.24
N ASP A 19 -1.21 -20.46 11.09
CA ASP A 19 -1.96 -21.65 10.69
C ASP A 19 -3.22 -21.28 9.89
N ALA A 20 -3.94 -20.26 10.32
CA ALA A 20 -5.14 -19.76 9.64
C ALA A 20 -4.80 -19.12 8.28
N LEU A 21 -3.74 -18.31 8.21
CA LEU A 21 -3.28 -17.72 6.95
C LEU A 21 -2.88 -18.79 5.94
N ARG A 22 -2.14 -19.81 6.40
CA ARG A 22 -1.77 -20.96 5.59
C ARG A 22 -3.00 -21.72 5.07
N GLU A 23 -3.95 -22.04 5.95
CA GLU A 23 -5.19 -22.74 5.54
C GLU A 23 -5.96 -21.93 4.48
N MET A 24 -6.04 -20.61 4.65
CA MET A 24 -6.69 -19.71 3.69
C MET A 24 -6.02 -19.74 2.31
N LEU A 25 -4.68 -19.73 2.25
CA LEU A 25 -3.93 -19.81 1.00
C LEU A 25 -4.10 -21.19 0.34
N GLU A 26 -4.05 -22.28 1.10
CA GLU A 26 -4.32 -23.63 0.58
C GLU A 26 -5.73 -23.77 0.01
N ARG A 27 -6.73 -23.24 0.72
CA ARG A 27 -8.13 -23.23 0.27
C ARG A 27 -8.28 -22.41 -1.00
N SER A 28 -7.58 -21.29 -1.12
CA SER A 28 -7.60 -20.45 -2.31
C SER A 28 -7.08 -21.22 -3.53
N LEU A 29 -5.95 -21.91 -3.38
CA LEU A 29 -5.40 -22.77 -4.43
C LEU A 29 -6.37 -23.90 -4.81
N LYS A 30 -6.93 -24.61 -3.82
CA LYS A 30 -7.91 -25.70 -4.04
C LYS A 30 -9.19 -25.22 -4.73
N ALA A 31 -9.58 -23.97 -4.51
CA ALA A 31 -10.73 -23.34 -5.16
C ALA A 31 -10.43 -22.83 -6.58
N GLY A 32 -9.18 -22.95 -7.06
CA GLY A 32 -8.78 -22.56 -8.40
C GLY A 32 -8.29 -21.11 -8.55
N TYR A 33 -8.09 -20.39 -7.45
CA TYR A 33 -7.43 -19.08 -7.48
C TYR A 33 -5.94 -19.25 -7.72
N ASN A 34 -5.34 -18.30 -8.43
CA ASN A 34 -3.90 -18.24 -8.68
C ASN A 34 -3.23 -16.98 -8.13
N ALA A 35 -3.99 -16.12 -7.45
CA ALA A 35 -3.46 -14.97 -6.74
C ALA A 35 -4.29 -14.65 -5.49
N VAL A 36 -3.60 -14.22 -4.42
CA VAL A 36 -4.19 -13.58 -3.25
C VAL A 36 -3.45 -12.27 -2.99
N GLY A 37 -4.19 -11.16 -2.92
CA GLY A 37 -3.66 -9.88 -2.45
C GLY A 37 -3.77 -9.79 -0.94
N LEU A 38 -2.70 -9.37 -0.26
CA LEU A 38 -2.75 -9.04 1.17
C LEU A 38 -2.80 -7.52 1.31
N TYR A 39 -3.90 -6.97 1.82
CA TYR A 39 -4.08 -5.54 2.04
C TYR A 39 -3.59 -5.18 3.44
N LEU A 40 -2.49 -4.42 3.49
CA LEU A 40 -1.62 -4.35 4.68
C LEU A 40 -1.80 -3.07 5.51
N GLU A 41 -1.87 -1.90 4.87
CA GLU A 41 -1.70 -0.58 5.51
C GLU A 41 -0.61 -0.63 6.60
N HIS A 42 -0.91 -0.23 7.83
CA HIS A 42 -0.03 -0.24 9.01
C HIS A 42 0.06 -1.60 9.72
N ARG A 43 -0.76 -2.58 9.34
CA ARG A 43 -0.82 -3.92 9.96
C ARG A 43 0.25 -4.89 9.44
N TYR A 44 1.23 -4.36 8.71
CA TYR A 44 2.48 -5.05 8.38
C TYR A 44 3.63 -4.42 9.16
N ALA A 45 4.51 -5.24 9.73
CA ALA A 45 5.63 -4.79 10.55
C ALA A 45 6.79 -4.33 9.64
N TYR A 46 6.65 -3.14 9.04
CA TYR A 46 7.67 -2.51 8.19
C TYR A 46 8.98 -2.30 8.96
N PRO A 47 10.10 -2.93 8.56
CA PRO A 47 11.40 -2.73 9.21
C PRO A 47 11.85 -1.28 9.29
N SER A 48 11.49 -0.45 8.30
CA SER A 48 11.85 0.97 8.24
C SER A 48 10.95 1.86 9.12
N VAL A 49 9.81 1.33 9.60
CA VAL A 49 8.80 2.06 10.38
C VAL A 49 8.37 1.25 11.62
N PRO A 50 9.32 0.84 12.49
CA PRO A 50 9.00 -0.02 13.62
C PRO A 50 8.08 0.66 14.65
N TRP A 51 8.02 2.00 14.66
CA TRP A 51 7.18 2.79 15.56
C TRP A 51 5.69 2.71 15.21
N ALA A 52 5.33 2.29 14.00
CA ALA A 52 3.94 2.13 13.58
C ALA A 52 3.42 0.70 13.77
N ALA A 53 4.31 -0.26 14.06
CA ALA A 53 3.94 -1.64 14.28
C ALA A 53 3.30 -1.82 15.66
N ASP A 54 2.21 -2.57 15.70
CA ASP A 54 1.51 -2.94 16.92
C ASP A 54 1.45 -4.47 17.07
N GLU A 55 0.96 -4.97 18.19
CA GLU A 55 0.84 -6.41 18.45
C GLU A 55 0.02 -7.10 17.36
N GLY A 56 0.54 -8.22 16.84
CA GLY A 56 -0.12 -9.03 15.83
C GLY A 56 0.02 -8.52 14.39
N CYS A 57 0.80 -7.47 14.14
CA CYS A 57 1.16 -7.10 12.76
C CYS A 57 1.80 -8.28 12.03
N MET A 58 1.47 -8.42 10.76
CA MET A 58 2.08 -9.41 9.87
C MET A 58 3.58 -9.11 9.70
N THR A 59 4.43 -10.11 9.93
CA THR A 59 5.89 -9.89 9.87
C THR A 59 6.47 -10.19 8.49
N PRO A 60 7.58 -9.53 8.10
CA PRO A 60 8.32 -9.85 6.88
C PRO A 60 8.73 -11.33 6.79
N GLU A 61 9.10 -11.94 7.93
CA GLU A 61 9.50 -13.35 7.98
C GLU A 61 8.34 -14.29 7.65
N LEU A 62 7.14 -13.99 8.16
CA LEU A 62 5.93 -14.76 7.86
C LEU A 62 5.59 -14.65 6.37
N VAL A 63 5.60 -13.43 5.83
CA VAL A 63 5.35 -13.18 4.40
C VAL A 63 6.33 -13.96 3.53
N ARG A 64 7.65 -13.86 3.80
CA ARG A 64 8.69 -14.58 3.04
C ARG A 64 8.48 -16.10 3.05
N ARG A 65 8.07 -16.68 4.18
CA ARG A 65 7.75 -18.11 4.26
C ARG A 65 6.55 -18.46 3.36
N MET A 66 5.46 -17.71 3.48
CA MET A 66 4.23 -17.97 2.72
C MET A 66 4.42 -17.76 1.22
N THR A 67 5.07 -16.66 0.81
CA THR A 67 5.31 -16.36 -0.61
C THR A 67 6.19 -17.44 -1.24
N ALA A 68 7.29 -17.84 -0.59
CA ALA A 68 8.18 -18.89 -1.09
C ALA A 68 7.46 -20.24 -1.24
N GLU A 69 6.64 -20.60 -0.26
CA GLU A 69 5.94 -21.88 -0.27
C GLU A 69 4.85 -21.96 -1.35
N PHE A 70 3.97 -20.97 -1.40
CA PHE A 70 2.80 -21.00 -2.28
C PHE A 70 3.14 -20.67 -3.74
N ARG A 71 4.22 -19.92 -3.98
CA ARG A 71 4.70 -19.64 -5.34
C ARG A 71 5.05 -20.91 -6.11
N THR A 72 5.68 -21.89 -5.45
CA THR A 72 6.01 -23.18 -6.08
C THR A 72 4.78 -24.00 -6.47
N GLN A 73 3.63 -23.69 -5.87
CA GLN A 73 2.33 -24.33 -6.14
C GLN A 73 1.48 -23.52 -7.14
N GLY A 74 2.01 -22.41 -7.67
CA GLY A 74 1.33 -21.56 -8.65
C GLY A 74 0.38 -20.53 -8.05
N LEU A 75 0.40 -20.31 -6.73
CA LEU A 75 -0.37 -19.26 -6.07
C LEU A 75 0.52 -18.04 -5.79
N ARG A 76 0.16 -16.91 -6.40
CA ARG A 76 0.81 -15.61 -6.17
C ARG A 76 0.30 -15.00 -4.87
N VAL A 77 1.20 -14.43 -4.07
CA VAL A 77 0.86 -13.64 -2.89
C VAL A 77 1.37 -12.23 -3.13
N ILE A 78 0.45 -11.27 -3.30
CA ILE A 78 0.73 -9.94 -3.84
C ILE A 78 0.58 -8.90 -2.72
N PRO A 79 1.54 -7.98 -2.54
CA PRO A 79 1.38 -6.89 -1.58
C PRO A 79 0.39 -5.85 -2.10
N PHE A 80 -0.63 -5.57 -1.29
CA PHE A 80 -1.51 -4.42 -1.43
C PHE A 80 -1.22 -3.41 -0.33
N LEU A 81 -0.44 -2.40 -0.70
CA LEU A 81 -0.06 -1.28 0.15
C LEU A 81 -1.02 -0.13 -0.08
N ASN A 82 -1.01 0.79 0.87
CA ASN A 82 -1.47 2.15 0.71
C ASN A 82 -0.34 3.08 1.08
N VAL A 83 0.04 3.97 0.15
CA VAL A 83 1.16 4.90 0.33
C VAL A 83 0.74 6.35 0.13
N LEU A 84 -0.55 6.68 0.22
CA LEU A 84 -1.01 8.08 0.22
C LEU A 84 -2.27 8.28 1.04
N GLY A 85 -3.38 7.68 0.62
CA GLY A 85 -4.62 7.56 1.40
C GLY A 85 -4.57 6.38 2.37
N HIS A 86 -5.55 6.27 3.26
CA HIS A 86 -5.65 5.21 4.29
C HIS A 86 -4.39 5.08 5.17
N MET A 87 -3.88 6.22 5.59
CA MET A 87 -2.68 6.36 6.42
C MET A 87 -3.02 6.55 7.91
N GLU A 88 -4.29 6.41 8.31
CA GLU A 88 -4.75 6.69 9.68
C GLU A 88 -4.04 5.86 10.74
N GLY A 89 -3.72 4.59 10.46
CA GLY A 89 -2.97 3.76 11.39
C GLY A 89 -1.60 4.35 11.68
N PHE A 90 -0.85 4.71 10.63
CA PHE A 90 0.44 5.38 10.76
C PHE A 90 0.32 6.74 11.44
N ILE A 91 -0.68 7.55 11.08
CA ILE A 91 -0.88 8.90 11.64
C ILE A 91 -1.30 8.87 13.11
N ARG A 92 -2.02 7.82 13.55
CA ARG A 92 -2.46 7.65 14.95
C ARG A 92 -1.36 7.08 15.85
N SER A 93 -0.41 6.33 15.30
CA SER A 93 0.76 5.86 16.06
C SER A 93 1.54 7.03 16.67
N GLU A 94 2.22 6.76 17.78
CA GLU A 94 2.98 7.78 18.50
C GLU A 94 4.06 8.39 17.60
N GLY A 95 3.99 9.71 17.41
CA GLY A 95 4.93 10.44 16.56
C GLY A 95 4.64 10.35 15.06
N GLY A 96 3.50 9.80 14.63
CA GLY A 96 3.11 9.71 13.22
C GLY A 96 2.35 10.93 12.67
N GLN A 97 1.91 11.85 13.52
CA GLN A 97 0.99 12.94 13.15
C GLN A 97 1.56 13.90 12.09
N TRP A 98 2.88 13.99 11.99
CA TRP A 98 3.56 14.83 10.99
C TRP A 98 3.29 14.38 9.55
N LEU A 99 2.87 13.13 9.32
CA LEU A 99 2.54 12.63 7.99
C LEU A 99 1.33 13.33 7.38
N GLY A 100 0.37 13.78 8.21
CA GLY A 100 -0.98 14.16 7.77
C GLY A 100 -1.04 15.31 6.75
N GLU A 101 -1.88 15.13 5.74
CA GLU A 101 -2.32 16.16 4.80
C GLU A 101 -3.30 17.16 5.42
N GLY A 102 -4.02 16.75 6.46
CA GLY A 102 -4.96 17.62 7.14
C GLY A 102 -5.56 16.96 8.37
N PRO A 103 -6.35 17.70 9.16
CA PRO A 103 -7.11 17.12 10.25
C PRO A 103 -8.02 15.99 9.73
N SER A 104 -8.00 14.84 10.40
CA SER A 104 -8.92 13.73 10.10
C SER A 104 -9.43 13.07 11.37
N THR A 105 -10.69 12.68 11.37
CA THR A 105 -11.34 11.85 12.41
C THR A 105 -11.64 10.42 11.92
N GLY A 106 -11.31 10.11 10.66
CA GLY A 106 -11.61 8.84 9.99
C GLY A 106 -10.44 8.40 9.12
N SER A 107 -10.69 8.22 7.82
CA SER A 107 -9.63 7.98 6.81
C SER A 107 -8.70 9.18 6.76
N ALA A 108 -7.40 8.92 6.83
CA ALA A 108 -6.40 9.96 6.83
C ALA A 108 -5.45 9.78 5.65
N GLN A 109 -4.99 10.90 5.09
CA GLN A 109 -4.05 10.95 4.00
C GLN A 109 -2.76 11.58 4.48
N MET A 110 -1.63 11.14 3.96
CA MET A 110 -0.36 11.85 4.17
C MET A 110 -0.14 12.97 3.14
N CYS A 111 0.76 13.89 3.44
CA CYS A 111 1.10 15.00 2.56
C CYS A 111 1.99 14.55 1.39
N PRO A 112 1.51 14.48 0.14
CA PRO A 112 2.33 14.03 -1.00
C PRO A 112 3.37 15.06 -1.46
N SER A 113 3.30 16.28 -0.94
CA SER A 113 4.19 17.38 -1.35
C SER A 113 5.38 17.58 -0.43
N ARG A 114 5.43 16.85 0.70
CA ARG A 114 6.52 16.92 1.67
C ARG A 114 7.52 15.81 1.39
N GLN A 115 8.79 16.15 1.26
CA GLN A 115 9.85 15.20 0.91
C GLN A 115 9.91 14.02 1.90
N GLU A 116 9.76 14.29 3.19
CA GLU A 116 9.77 13.27 4.24
C GLU A 116 8.62 12.26 4.10
N CYS A 117 7.46 12.69 3.58
CA CYS A 117 6.33 11.79 3.31
C CYS A 117 6.53 10.98 2.02
N ILE A 118 7.16 11.59 1.01
CA ILE A 118 7.57 10.86 -0.21
C ILE A 118 8.57 9.77 0.15
N ASP A 119 9.60 10.10 0.93
CA ASP A 119 10.61 9.16 1.40
C ASP A 119 9.99 8.07 2.28
N PHE A 120 8.99 8.42 3.09
CA PHE A 120 8.21 7.47 3.88
C PHE A 120 7.48 6.45 2.99
N GLY A 121 6.73 6.90 1.98
CA GLY A 121 6.08 5.99 1.02
C GLY A 121 7.07 5.07 0.30
N ARG A 122 8.24 5.59 -0.11
CA ARG A 122 9.30 4.78 -0.74
C ARG A 122 9.85 3.71 0.19
N LYS A 123 9.99 4.01 1.49
CA LYS A 123 10.43 3.05 2.50
C LYS A 123 9.42 1.91 2.66
N LEU A 124 8.13 2.22 2.75
CA LEU A 124 7.07 1.19 2.81
C LEU A 124 7.10 0.26 1.60
N ILE A 125 7.27 0.82 0.40
CA ILE A 125 7.38 0.05 -0.85
C ILE A 125 8.62 -0.83 -0.82
N THR A 126 9.77 -0.29 -0.39
CA THR A 126 11.04 -1.04 -0.32
C THR A 126 10.91 -2.26 0.60
N ASP A 127 10.40 -2.05 1.82
CA ASP A 127 10.20 -3.11 2.81
C ASP A 127 9.25 -4.22 2.31
N ALA A 128 8.22 -3.85 1.52
CA ALA A 128 7.34 -4.82 0.89
C ALA A 128 8.04 -5.59 -0.23
N LEU A 129 8.79 -4.91 -1.11
CA LEU A 129 9.52 -5.55 -2.20
C LEU A 129 10.62 -6.51 -1.72
N GLU A 130 11.16 -6.31 -0.51
CA GLU A 130 12.12 -7.23 0.11
C GLU A 130 11.48 -8.50 0.68
N ALA A 131 10.19 -8.48 1.03
CA ALA A 131 9.49 -9.61 1.62
C ALA A 131 8.59 -10.38 0.64
N PHE A 132 8.00 -9.68 -0.32
CA PHE A 132 7.11 -10.25 -1.31
C PHE A 132 7.84 -10.59 -2.59
N ASP A 133 7.64 -11.82 -3.07
CA ASP A 133 8.22 -12.30 -4.33
C ASP A 133 7.13 -12.39 -5.41
N ASP A 134 6.67 -11.25 -5.89
CA ASP A 134 5.76 -11.12 -7.03
C ASP A 134 6.20 -9.98 -7.98
N GLU A 135 5.74 -10.01 -9.23
CA GLU A 135 5.96 -8.92 -10.18
C GLU A 135 5.09 -7.69 -9.85
N TRP A 136 3.93 -7.86 -9.22
CA TRP A 136 3.00 -6.78 -8.92
C TRP A 136 3.23 -6.24 -7.52
N VAL A 137 3.12 -4.92 -7.39
CA VAL A 137 3.00 -4.22 -6.11
C VAL A 137 1.88 -3.20 -6.25
N HIS A 138 0.85 -3.33 -5.43
CA HIS A 138 -0.28 -2.41 -5.45
C HIS A 138 -0.02 -1.30 -4.43
N LEU A 139 -0.10 -0.05 -4.88
CA LEU A 139 0.28 1.15 -4.11
C LEU A 139 -0.93 1.85 -3.47
N GLY A 140 -2.14 1.36 -3.73
CA GLY A 140 -3.38 1.95 -3.27
C GLY A 140 -3.77 3.07 -4.24
N GLY A 141 -3.77 4.31 -3.76
CA GLY A 141 -4.08 5.49 -4.57
C GLY A 141 -5.57 5.82 -4.64
N ASP A 142 -6.39 5.18 -3.82
CA ASP A 142 -7.82 5.43 -3.69
C ASP A 142 -8.14 6.52 -2.66
N GLU A 143 -9.33 7.10 -2.82
CA GLU A 143 -10.01 7.93 -1.81
C GLU A 143 -9.18 9.12 -1.28
N THR A 144 -8.31 9.71 -2.11
CA THR A 144 -7.41 10.81 -1.74
C THR A 144 -8.10 12.18 -1.70
N ASN A 145 -9.21 12.25 -0.96
CA ASN A 145 -10.11 13.40 -0.87
C ASN A 145 -9.52 14.57 -0.04
N GLN A 146 -8.42 14.35 0.67
CA GLN A 146 -7.79 15.38 1.51
C GLN A 146 -6.75 16.22 0.76
N LEU A 147 -6.41 15.88 -0.49
CA LEU A 147 -5.43 16.63 -1.28
C LEU A 147 -5.74 18.14 -1.29
N GLY A 148 -4.72 18.94 -0.97
CA GLY A 148 -4.81 20.39 -0.94
C GLY A 148 -5.20 20.97 0.42
N GLN A 149 -5.37 20.15 1.47
CA GLN A 149 -5.76 20.64 2.80
C GLN A 149 -4.58 21.22 3.60
N CYS A 150 -3.35 20.72 3.44
CA CYS A 150 -2.19 21.31 4.10
C CYS A 150 -1.68 22.53 3.33
N GLU A 151 -0.96 23.42 4.02
CA GLU A 151 -0.41 24.64 3.40
C GLU A 151 0.48 24.37 2.18
N ILE A 152 1.26 23.28 2.19
CA ILE A 152 2.17 22.92 1.10
C ILE A 152 1.38 22.49 -0.14
N CYS A 153 0.42 21.59 0.04
CA CYS A 153 -0.41 21.08 -1.04
C CYS A 153 -1.39 22.14 -1.54
N ALA A 154 -1.96 22.98 -0.67
CA ALA A 154 -2.83 24.08 -1.05
C ALA A 154 -2.14 25.02 -2.05
N LYS A 155 -0.89 25.43 -1.75
CA LYS A 155 -0.08 26.26 -2.66
C LYS A 155 0.24 25.57 -3.98
N ARG A 156 0.51 24.26 -3.97
CA ARG A 156 0.73 23.50 -5.21
C ARG A 156 -0.56 23.35 -6.01
N ALA A 157 -1.70 23.17 -5.36
CA ALA A 157 -3.00 22.97 -6.00
C ALA A 157 -3.43 24.21 -6.78
N GLU A 158 -3.04 25.41 -6.35
CA GLU A 158 -3.23 26.65 -7.12
C GLU A 158 -2.55 26.61 -8.49
N ALA A 159 -1.41 25.90 -8.61
CA ALA A 159 -0.62 25.82 -9.84
C ALA A 159 -1.00 24.63 -10.74
N ILE A 160 -1.22 23.45 -10.16
CA ILE A 160 -1.39 22.19 -10.90
C ILE A 160 -2.68 21.42 -10.57
N GLY A 161 -3.50 21.95 -9.66
CA GLY A 161 -4.70 21.26 -9.16
C GLY A 161 -4.38 20.02 -8.31
N ASN A 162 -5.41 19.47 -7.66
CA ASN A 162 -5.28 18.26 -6.84
C ASN A 162 -4.91 17.03 -7.67
N ALA A 163 -5.50 16.90 -8.87
CA ALA A 163 -5.15 15.82 -9.80
C ALA A 163 -3.68 15.87 -10.23
N GLY A 164 -3.12 17.08 -10.46
CA GLY A 164 -1.70 17.25 -10.75
C GLY A 164 -0.81 16.85 -9.58
N ILE A 165 -1.20 17.19 -8.34
CA ILE A 165 -0.47 16.74 -7.14
C ILE A 165 -0.47 15.21 -7.02
N TYR A 166 -1.62 14.58 -7.28
CA TYR A 166 -1.76 13.11 -7.27
C TYR A 166 -0.82 12.46 -8.30
N ALA A 167 -0.82 12.96 -9.53
CA ALA A 167 0.04 12.46 -10.60
C ALA A 167 1.52 12.66 -10.30
N ASP A 168 1.92 13.85 -9.83
CA ASP A 168 3.29 14.16 -9.41
C ASP A 168 3.79 13.24 -8.27
N TYR A 169 2.88 12.73 -7.44
CA TYR A 169 3.23 11.79 -6.37
C TYR A 169 3.43 10.36 -6.90
N PHE A 170 2.47 9.85 -7.67
CA PHE A 170 2.47 8.45 -8.08
C PHE A 170 3.31 8.15 -9.32
N ALA A 171 3.44 9.08 -10.27
CA ALA A 171 4.19 8.83 -11.51
C ALA A 171 5.66 8.46 -11.24
N PRO A 172 6.42 9.21 -10.41
CA PRO A 172 7.80 8.84 -10.11
C PRO A 172 7.93 7.50 -9.35
N LEU A 173 6.96 7.17 -8.50
CA LEU A 173 6.93 5.87 -7.80
C LEU A 173 6.69 4.72 -8.78
N CYS A 174 5.75 4.90 -9.71
CA CYS A 174 5.45 3.92 -10.75
C CYS A 174 6.66 3.72 -11.68
N GLU A 175 7.28 4.80 -12.15
CA GLU A 175 8.50 4.75 -12.97
C GLU A 175 9.64 4.02 -12.25
N TRP A 176 9.83 4.31 -10.95
CA TRP A 176 10.82 3.64 -10.14
C TRP A 176 10.54 2.13 -10.04
N ILE A 177 9.30 1.71 -9.76
CA ILE A 177 8.92 0.28 -9.68
C ILE A 177 9.11 -0.41 -11.03
N VAL A 178 8.75 0.24 -12.13
CA VAL A 178 9.01 -0.27 -13.50
C VAL A 178 10.51 -0.43 -13.74
N SER A 179 11.35 0.51 -13.30
CA SER A 179 12.80 0.41 -13.43
C SER A 179 13.42 -0.78 -12.67
N LEU A 180 12.72 -1.29 -11.66
CA LEU A 180 13.09 -2.49 -10.91
C LEU A 180 12.61 -3.78 -11.59
N GLY A 181 11.98 -3.71 -12.77
CA GLY A 181 11.39 -4.86 -13.46
C GLY A 181 10.09 -5.36 -12.81
N LYS A 182 9.46 -4.53 -11.98
CA LYS A 182 8.18 -4.81 -11.31
C LYS A 182 7.05 -4.03 -12.00
N ARG A 183 5.81 -4.27 -11.58
CA ARG A 183 4.59 -3.67 -12.13
C ARG A 183 3.82 -2.96 -11.02
N PRO A 184 3.79 -1.62 -11.02
CA PRO A 184 2.96 -0.90 -10.07
C PRO A 184 1.48 -1.09 -10.42
N CYS A 185 0.63 -1.12 -9.41
CA CYS A 185 -0.82 -1.13 -9.56
C CYS A 185 -1.43 -0.06 -8.67
N LEU A 186 -2.51 0.56 -9.13
CA LEU A 186 -3.28 1.56 -8.40
C LEU A 186 -4.76 1.20 -8.50
N TRP A 187 -5.52 1.61 -7.49
CA TRP A 187 -6.97 1.69 -7.60
C TRP A 187 -7.34 2.76 -8.64
N GLY A 188 -8.45 2.53 -9.33
CA GLY A 188 -8.81 3.29 -10.52
C GLY A 188 -9.66 4.52 -10.27
N ASP A 189 -10.22 4.70 -9.07
CA ASP A 189 -11.21 5.73 -8.74
C ASP A 189 -10.68 7.15 -9.05
N MET A 190 -9.54 7.53 -8.48
CA MET A 190 -8.97 8.87 -8.68
C MET A 190 -8.61 9.12 -10.15
N LEU A 191 -8.06 8.13 -10.85
CA LEU A 191 -7.64 8.24 -12.25
C LEU A 191 -8.82 8.25 -13.24
N ILE A 192 -9.91 7.56 -12.92
CA ILE A 192 -11.13 7.54 -13.72
C ILE A 192 -11.88 8.85 -13.60
N GLU A 193 -11.87 9.46 -12.41
CA GLU A 193 -12.43 10.78 -12.16
C GLU A 193 -11.59 11.87 -12.85
N HIS A 194 -10.26 11.77 -12.80
CA HIS A 194 -9.31 12.74 -13.34
C HIS A 194 -8.52 12.21 -14.53
N ARG A 195 -9.22 11.88 -15.62
CA ARG A 195 -8.57 11.32 -16.82
C ARG A 195 -7.58 12.25 -17.51
N GLU A 196 -7.64 13.54 -17.22
CA GLU A 196 -6.73 14.56 -17.74
C GLU A 196 -5.29 14.41 -17.24
N VAL A 197 -5.05 13.63 -16.19
CA VAL A 197 -3.71 13.38 -15.64
C VAL A 197 -3.17 11.97 -15.90
N LEU A 198 -3.84 11.19 -16.75
CA LEU A 198 -3.38 9.88 -17.24
C LEU A 198 -2.30 9.99 -18.32
#